data_AF-A0A6V7IQ13-F1
#
_entry.id   AF-A0A6V7IQ13-F1
#
_cell.length_a   1.000
_cell.length_b   1.000
_cell.length_c   1.000
_cell.angle_alpha   90.00
_cell.angle_beta   90.00
_cell.angle_gamma   90.00
#
_symmetry.space_group_name_H-M   'P 1'
#
loop_
_entity.id
_entity.type
_entity.pdbx_description
1 polymer ?
#
loop_
_entity_poly.entity_id
_entity_poly.type
_entity_poly.pdbx_seq_one_letter_code
_entity_poly.pdbx_strand_id
1 'polypeptide(L)' 'LAFNITPQSWSVSLFEREYSAWRIYLMVCTLPSIIGLITASGLPESPKYLMDIGKTTRALNQLRRIYVINNFKSPDTYP' A
#
# COMPACT_ATOMS: atom_id res chain seq x y z
N LEU A 1 8.59 -16.82 5.63
CA LEU A 1 8.11 -17.15 4.26
C LEU A 1 9.03 -18.16 3.57
N ALA A 2 10.32 -17.87 3.39
CA ALA A 2 11.26 -18.76 2.71
C ALA A 2 11.31 -20.18 3.30
N PHE A 3 11.43 -20.30 4.62
CA PHE A 3 11.53 -21.59 5.31
C PHE A 3 10.27 -22.47 5.17
N ASN A 4 9.10 -21.86 4.92
CA ASN A 4 7.85 -22.61 4.74
C ASN A 4 7.63 -23.05 3.29
N ILE A 5 8.23 -22.36 2.31
CA ILE A 5 7.95 -22.54 0.89
C ILE A 5 9.08 -23.30 0.19
N THR A 6 10.34 -22.92 0.44
CA THR A 6 11.51 -23.47 -0.28
C THR A 6 11.83 -24.95 -0.03
N PRO A 7 11.57 -25.57 1.14
CA PRO A 7 11.85 -26.99 1.34
C PRO A 7 10.88 -27.92 0.60
N GLN A 8 9.79 -27.38 0.05
CA GLN A 8 8.78 -28.20 -0.58
C GLN A 8 9.21 -28.59 -2.00
N SER A 9 9.10 -29.88 -2.33
CA SER A 9 9.55 -30.44 -3.61
C SER A 9 8.52 -30.35 -4.73
N TRP A 10 7.36 -29.74 -4.49
CA TRP A 10 6.29 -29.66 -5.48
C TRP A 10 6.56 -28.61 -6.56
N SER A 11 6.11 -28.92 -7.77
CA SER A 11 5.95 -27.96 -8.86
C SER A 11 4.46 -27.72 -9.08
N VAL A 12 4.06 -26.45 -9.25
CA VAL A 12 2.70 -26.09 -9.66
C VAL A 12 2.73 -25.75 -11.15
N SER A 13 1.85 -26.39 -11.92
CA SER A 13 1.60 -26.05 -13.31
C SER A 13 0.69 -24.83 -13.37
N LEU A 14 1.22 -23.69 -13.82
CA LEU A 14 0.47 -22.47 -14.05
C LEU A 14 0.66 -22.07 -15.53
N PHE A 15 -0.41 -21.78 -16.26
CA PHE A 15 -0.33 -21.42 -17.70
C PHE A 15 0.51 -22.41 -18.53
N GLU A 16 0.27 -23.71 -18.37
CA GLU A 16 1.00 -24.79 -19.07
C GLU A 16 2.53 -24.81 -18.82
N ARG A 17 3.01 -24.12 -17.78
CA ARG A 17 4.43 -24.11 -17.37
C ARG A 17 4.56 -24.56 -15.92
N GLU A 18 5.59 -25.37 -15.65
CA GLU A 18 5.91 -25.77 -14.29
C GLU A 18 6.71 -24.70 -13.54
N TYR A 19 6.25 -24.38 -12.34
CA TYR A 19 6.90 -23.48 -11.40
C TYR A 19 7.33 -24.23 -10.15
N SER A 20 8.63 -24.26 -9.89
CA SER A 20 9.22 -24.79 -8.66
C SER A 20 8.88 -23.91 -7.46
N ALA A 21 8.90 -24.50 -6.26
CA ALA A 21 8.61 -23.81 -5.01
C ALA A 21 9.43 -22.52 -4.80
N TRP A 22 10.69 -22.48 -5.21
CA TRP A 22 11.52 -21.26 -5.10
C TRP A 22 11.05 -20.12 -6.03
N ARG A 23 10.53 -20.44 -7.22
CA ARG A 23 9.97 -19.42 -8.14
C ARG A 23 8.70 -18.82 -7.55
N ILE A 24 7.89 -19.66 -6.91
CA ILE A 24 6.64 -19.24 -6.26
C ILE A 24 6.95 -18.38 -5.03
N TYR A 25 7.97 -18.75 -4.26
CA TYR A 25 8.48 -17.90 -3.18
C TYR A 25 8.81 -16.47 -3.68
N LEU A 26 9.54 -16.35 -4.79
CA LEU A 26 9.86 -15.04 -5.36
C LEU A 26 8.60 -14.27 -5.78
N MET A 27 7.62 -14.93 -6.41
CA MET A 27 6.35 -14.29 -6.76
C MET A 27 5.61 -13.79 -5.52
N VAL A 28 5.51 -14.61 -4.47
CA VAL A 28 4.88 -14.21 -3.20
C VAL A 28 5.59 -13.01 -2.58
N CYS A 29 6.92 -12.93 -2.66
CA CYS A 29 7.69 -11.79 -2.19
C CYS A 29 7.40 -10.49 -2.96
N THR A 30 6.93 -10.56 -4.20
CA THR A 30 6.53 -9.35 -4.95
C THR A 30 5.17 -8.82 -4.54
N LEU A 31 4.29 -9.65 -3.96
CA LEU A 31 2.92 -9.25 -3.60
C LEU A 31 2.89 -8.05 -2.62
N PRO A 32 3.66 -8.02 -1.51
CA PRO A 32 3.71 -6.84 -0.64
C PRO A 32 4.15 -5.57 -1.37
N SER A 33 5.07 -5.69 -2.34
CA SER A 33 5.54 -4.54 -3.13
C SER A 33 4.45 -4.00 -4.04
N ILE A 34 3.70 -4.90 -4.70
CA ILE A 34 2.54 -4.54 -5.52
C ILE A 34 1.45 -3.89 -4.68
N ILE A 35 1.12 -4.46 -3.51
CA ILE A 35 0.15 -3.90 -2.57
C ILE A 35 0.61 -2.50 -2.11
N GLY A 36 1.91 -2.33 -1.84
CA GLY A 36 2.51 -1.05 -1.48
C GLY A 36 2.34 -0.01 -2.59
N LEU A 37 2.60 -0.38 -3.85
CA LEU A 37 2.40 0.50 -5.01
C LEU A 37 0.93 0.90 -5.20
N ILE A 38 0.00 -0.06 -5.12
CA ILE A 38 -1.44 0.21 -5.22
C ILE A 38 -1.87 1.17 -4.11
N THR A 39 -1.47 0.89 -2.87
CA THR A 39 -1.80 1.73 -1.72
C THR A 39 -1.22 3.13 -1.90
N ALA A 40 0.06 3.24 -2.26
CA ALA A 40 0.72 4.52 -2.51
C ALA A 40 0.06 5.34 -3.62
N SER A 41 -0.41 4.68 -4.69
CA SER A 41 -1.11 5.37 -5.78
C SER A 41 -2.46 5.97 -5.36
N GLY A 42 -3.08 5.43 -4.30
CA GLY A 42 -4.32 5.95 -3.72
C GLY A 42 -4.11 7.00 -2.64
N LEU A 43 -2.87 7.25 -2.19
CA LEU A 43 -2.60 8.27 -1.19
C LEU A 43 -2.79 9.67 -1.79
N PRO A 44 -3.56 10.55 -1.13
CA PRO A 44 -3.69 11.95 -1.54
C PRO A 44 -2.37 12.71 -1.35
N GLU A 45 -2.23 13.86 -1.99
CA GLU A 45 -1.02 14.66 -1.84
C GLU A 45 -0.78 15.07 -0.37
N SER A 46 0.48 15.09 0.05
CA SER A 46 0.79 15.45 1.43
C SER A 46 0.36 16.90 1.73
N PRO A 47 -0.22 17.19 2.91
CA PRO A 47 -0.56 18.56 3.30
C PRO A 47 0.62 19.51 3.21
N LYS A 48 1.82 19.03 3.54
CA LYS A 48 3.07 19.79 3.43
C LYS A 48 3.33 20.25 2.00
N TYR A 49 3.27 19.33 1.03
CA TYR A 49 3.41 19.69 -0.39
C TYR A 49 2.36 20.71 -0.83
N LEU A 50 1.10 20.54 -0.41
CA LEU A 50 0.02 21.49 -0.74
C LEU A 50 0.27 22.89 -0.15
N MET A 51 0.85 22.99 1.03
CA MET A 51 1.26 24.27 1.62
C MET A 51 2.42 24.91 0.84
N ASP A 52 3.43 24.13 0.47
CA ASP A 52 4.61 24.63 -0.25
C ASP A 52 4.26 25.24 -1.61
N ILE A 53 3.24 24.70 -2.30
CA ILE A 53 2.73 25.24 -3.57
C ILE A 53 1.63 26.31 -3.41
N GLY A 54 1.40 26.81 -2.18
CA GLY A 54 0.44 27.87 -1.87
C GLY A 54 -1.04 27.45 -1.86
N LYS A 55 -1.36 26.15 -1.89
CA LYS A 55 -2.74 25.62 -1.87
C LYS A 55 -3.24 25.37 -0.45
N THR A 56 -3.21 26.38 0.41
CA THR A 56 -3.51 26.28 1.85
C THR A 56 -4.91 25.72 2.15
N THR A 57 -5.94 26.12 1.40
CA THR A 57 -7.31 25.60 1.61
C THR A 57 -7.40 24.09 1.35
N ARG A 58 -6.71 23.59 0.31
CA ARG A 58 -6.66 22.15 0.04
C ARG A 58 -5.85 21.41 1.11
N ALA A 59 -4.74 22.01 1.57
CA ALA A 59 -3.96 21.45 2.66
C ALA A 59 -4.80 21.30 3.95
N LEU A 60 -5.58 22.32 4.31
CA LEU A 60 -6.46 22.30 5.47
C LEU A 60 -7.54 21.22 5.35
N ASN A 61 -8.17 21.09 4.19
CA ASN A 61 -9.15 20.02 3.95
C ASN A 61 -8.53 18.62 4.05
N GLN A 62 -7.30 18.45 3.57
CA GLN A 62 -6.56 17.20 3.68
C GLN A 62 -6.23 16.87 5.14
N LEU A 63 -5.85 17.86 5.94
CA LEU A 63 -5.61 17.70 7.39
C LEU A 63 -6.90 17.33 8.15
N ARG A 64 -8.04 17.98 7.83
CA ARG A 64 -9.35 17.61 8.40
C ARG A 64 -9.70 16.16 8.09
N ARG A 65 -9.49 15.72 6.84
CA ARG A 65 -9.72 14.33 6.45
C ARG A 65 -8.86 13.35 7.26
N ILE A 66 -7.57 13.66 7.43
CA ILE A 66 -6.66 12.84 8.25
C ILE A 66 -7.13 12.79 9.71
N TYR A 67 -7.57 13.92 10.27
CA TYR A 67 -8.10 13.99 11.63
C TYR A 67 -9.35 13.13 11.83
N VAL A 68 -10.30 13.20 10.89
CA VAL A 68 -11.54 12.39 10.91
C VAL A 68 -11.21 10.90 10.87
N ILE A 69 -10.29 10.50 10.01
CA ILE A 69 -9.87 9.08 9.89
C ILE A 69 -9.19 8.60 11.17
N ASN A 70 -8.31 9.42 11.76
CA ASN A 70 -7.52 9.01 12.93
C ASN A 70 -8.31 9.04 14.24
N ASN A 71 -9.25 9.98 14.37
CA ASN A 71 -9.99 10.21 15.63
C ASN A 71 -11.44 9.74 15.57
N PHE A 72 -11.95 9.37 14.39
CA PHE A 72 -13.36 9.05 14.13
C PHE A 72 -14.33 10.16 14.58
N LYS A 73 -13.90 11.42 14.50
CA LYS A 73 -14.68 12.62 14.87
C LYS A 73 -15.11 13.41 13.62
N SER A 74 -16.12 14.28 13.78
CA SER A 74 -16.59 15.17 12.71
C SER A 74 -15.47 16.10 12.20
N PRO A 75 -15.41 16.40 10.88
CA PRO A 75 -14.45 17.37 10.33
C PRO A 75 -14.52 18.76 10.98
N ASP A 76 -15.68 19.15 11.49
CA ASP A 76 -15.92 20.47 12.10
C ASP A 76 -15.25 20.62 13.47
N THR A 77 -14.84 19.50 14.08
CA THR A 77 -14.11 19.49 15.36
C THR A 77 -12.60 19.60 15.18
N TYR A 78 -12.14 19.83 13.94
CA TYR A 78 -10.74 20.07 13.64
C TYR A 78 -10.29 21.42 14.22
N PRO A 79 -9.25 21.44 15.08
CA PRO A 79 -8.78 22.65 15.78
C PRO A 79 -8.06 23.64 14.87
#